data_AF-E3M0R6-F1
#
_entry.id   AF-E3M0R6-F1
#
_cell.length_a   1.000
_cell.length_b   1.000
_cell.length_c   1.000
_cell.angle_alpha   90.00
_cell.angle_beta   90.00
_cell.angle_gamma   90.00
#
_symmetry.space_group_name_H-M   'P 1'
#
loop_
_entity.id
_entity.type
_entity.pdbx_description
1 polymer ?
#
loop_
_entity_poly.entity_id
_entity_poly.type
_entity_poly.pdbx_seq_one_letter_code
_entity_poly.pdbx_strand_id
1 'polypeptide(L)'
;MRSPTILLLLLASFVGLSTSTIYWKNHVKTVQTQANLILFALRHKDVSLFYSLMPSAQEVEDFLVDHEAGIISVQVQTAESIGNVINGVLTVEEQRGLQVTYDVQVELTPNVSSPTGYIITKGHFCHFGDCKYHNVKF
;
A
#
# COMPACT_ATOMS: atom_id res chain seq x y z
N MET A 1 42.99 -29.08 -6.83
CA MET A 1 42.05 -28.67 -7.89
C MET A 1 40.82 -28.08 -7.21
N ARG A 2 40.63 -26.76 -7.25
CA ARG A 2 39.47 -26.09 -6.65
C ARG A 2 38.27 -26.30 -7.59
N SER A 3 37.21 -26.93 -7.10
CA SER A 3 36.09 -27.39 -7.94
C SER A 3 35.28 -26.21 -8.48
N PRO A 4 35.26 -25.98 -9.81
CA PRO A 4 34.51 -24.86 -10.42
C PRO A 4 32.99 -24.97 -10.22
N THR A 5 32.49 -26.15 -9.86
CA THR A 5 31.06 -26.40 -9.58
C THR A 5 30.55 -25.73 -8.32
N ILE A 6 31.39 -25.54 -7.29
CA ILE A 6 30.98 -24.86 -6.05
C ILE A 6 30.75 -23.36 -6.31
N LEU A 7 31.58 -22.76 -7.16
CA LEU A 7 31.46 -21.36 -7.54
C LEU A 7 30.17 -21.09 -8.34
N LEU A 8 29.82 -22.00 -9.25
CA LEU A 8 28.59 -21.93 -10.06
C LEU A 8 27.33 -22.07 -9.21
N LEU A 9 27.33 -22.96 -8.21
CA LEU A 9 26.20 -23.11 -7.28
C LEU A 9 26.00 -21.89 -6.38
N LEU A 10 27.08 -21.25 -5.93
CA LEU A 10 27.02 -20.00 -5.17
C LEU A 10 26.50 -18.85 -6.04
N LEU A 11 26.97 -18.70 -7.28
CA LEU A 11 26.45 -17.69 -8.21
C LEU A 11 24.95 -17.88 -8.50
N ALA A 12 24.50 -19.12 -8.68
CA ALA A 12 23.09 -19.42 -8.89
C ALA A 12 22.21 -19.06 -7.67
N SER A 13 22.69 -19.25 -6.44
CA SER A 13 21.94 -18.86 -5.24
C SER A 13 21.87 -17.35 -5.03
N PHE A 14 22.91 -16.58 -5.39
CA PHE A 14 22.86 -15.12 -5.33
C PHE A 14 21.93 -14.50 -6.39
N VAL A 15 21.85 -15.08 -7.59
CA VAL A 15 20.91 -14.62 -8.62
C VAL A 15 19.45 -14.99 -8.25
N GLY A 16 19.22 -16.15 -7.65
CA GLY A 16 17.88 -16.55 -7.20
C GLY A 16 17.32 -15.75 -6.01
N LEU A 17 18.17 -15.27 -5.09
CA LEU A 17 17.75 -14.49 -3.91
C LEU A 17 17.61 -12.98 -4.20
N SER A 18 18.25 -12.48 -5.24
CA SER A 18 18.14 -11.06 -5.63
C SER A 18 16.85 -10.77 -6.40
N THR A 19 16.31 -11.73 -7.14
CA THR A 19 15.04 -11.56 -7.88
C THR A 19 13.83 -11.53 -6.95
N SER A 20 13.82 -12.29 -5.85
CA SER A 20 12.72 -12.29 -4.87
C SER A 20 12.64 -10.99 -4.06
N THR A 21 13.78 -10.36 -3.75
CA THR A 21 13.82 -9.08 -3.04
C THR A 21 13.42 -7.88 -3.91
N ILE A 22 13.57 -7.97 -5.24
CA ILE A 22 13.15 -6.92 -6.18
C ILE A 22 11.62 -6.86 -6.29
N TYR A 23 10.94 -8.01 -6.30
CA TYR A 23 9.49 -8.07 -6.46
C TYR A 23 8.72 -7.38 -5.31
N TRP A 24 9.16 -7.59 -4.06
CA TRP A 24 8.54 -6.96 -2.89
C TRP A 24 8.72 -5.44 -2.86
N LYS A 25 9.92 -4.95 -3.24
CA LYS A 25 10.19 -3.50 -3.31
C LYS A 25 9.30 -2.81 -4.34
N ASN A 26 8.88 -3.51 -5.39
CA ASN A 26 8.02 -2.95 -6.41
C ASN A 26 6.61 -2.66 -5.88
N HIS A 27 6.01 -3.60 -5.15
CA HIS A 27 4.65 -3.44 -4.62
C HIS A 27 4.56 -2.37 -3.54
N VAL A 28 5.55 -2.31 -2.64
CA VAL A 28 5.60 -1.24 -1.62
C VAL A 28 5.62 0.13 -2.30
N LYS A 29 6.42 0.28 -3.37
CA LYS A 29 6.47 1.53 -4.14
C LYS A 29 5.12 1.84 -4.80
N THR A 30 4.46 0.86 -5.41
CA THR A 30 3.13 1.03 -6.02
C THR A 30 2.10 1.51 -5.01
N VAL A 31 2.01 0.85 -3.86
CA VAL A 31 1.09 1.24 -2.78
C VAL A 31 1.44 2.64 -2.25
N GLN A 32 2.73 2.97 -2.12
CA GLN A 32 3.16 4.29 -1.63
C GLN A 32 2.80 5.39 -2.63
N THR A 33 2.99 5.13 -3.94
CA THR A 33 2.57 6.06 -4.99
C THR A 33 1.05 6.29 -4.95
N GLN A 34 0.26 5.23 -4.77
CA GLN A 34 -1.20 5.34 -4.64
C GLN A 34 -1.58 6.20 -3.43
N ALA A 35 -1.03 5.89 -2.25
CA ALA A 35 -1.30 6.61 -1.01
C ALA A 35 -0.90 8.09 -1.10
N ASN A 36 0.25 8.38 -1.71
CA ASN A 36 0.72 9.75 -1.91
C ASN A 36 -0.21 10.55 -2.84
N LEU A 37 -0.71 9.95 -3.91
CA LEU A 37 -1.62 10.61 -4.84
C LEU A 37 -2.99 10.87 -4.20
N ILE A 38 -3.49 9.94 -3.38
CA ILE A 38 -4.72 10.14 -2.61
C ILE A 38 -4.52 11.29 -1.62
N LEU A 39 -3.45 11.28 -0.81
CA LEU A 39 -3.14 12.35 0.12
C LEU A 39 -2.94 13.70 -0.58
N PHE A 40 -2.33 13.71 -1.77
CA PHE A 40 -2.21 14.89 -2.60
C PHE A 40 -3.59 15.41 -3.03
N ALA A 41 -4.46 14.54 -3.56
CA ALA A 41 -5.80 14.90 -3.99
C ALA A 41 -6.62 15.50 -2.84
N LEU A 42 -6.54 14.90 -1.65
CA LEU A 42 -7.18 15.42 -0.43
C LEU A 42 -6.69 16.82 -0.08
N ARG A 43 -5.38 17.02 0.01
CA ARG A 43 -4.78 18.31 0.39
C ARG A 43 -5.12 19.44 -0.59
N HIS A 44 -5.28 19.11 -1.87
CA HIS A 44 -5.58 20.07 -2.92
C HIS A 44 -7.08 20.14 -3.25
N LYS A 45 -7.93 19.37 -2.55
CA LYS A 45 -9.37 19.25 -2.83
C LYS A 45 -9.65 18.86 -4.30
N ASP A 46 -8.78 18.05 -4.88
CA ASP A 46 -8.92 17.53 -6.25
C ASP A 46 -9.82 16.29 -6.23
N VAL A 47 -11.13 16.56 -6.21
CA VAL A 47 -12.19 15.56 -6.17
C VAL A 47 -12.11 14.60 -7.37
N SER A 48 -11.73 15.10 -8.55
CA SER A 48 -11.62 14.29 -9.76
C SER A 48 -10.49 13.28 -9.64
N LEU A 49 -9.31 13.71 -9.18
CA LEU A 49 -8.18 12.81 -8.95
C LEU A 49 -8.50 11.81 -7.84
N PHE A 50 -9.13 12.25 -6.75
CA PHE A 50 -9.48 11.38 -5.63
C PHE A 50 -10.36 10.21 -6.08
N TYR A 51 -11.48 10.48 -6.78
CA TYR A 51 -12.37 9.41 -7.26
C TYR A 51 -11.81 8.60 -8.44
N SER A 52 -10.71 9.04 -9.05
CA SER A 52 -9.96 8.20 -10.00
C SER A 52 -9.08 7.14 -9.30
N LEU A 53 -8.82 7.31 -8.00
CA LEU A 53 -7.94 6.47 -7.17
C LEU A 53 -8.68 5.64 -6.13
N MET A 54 -9.87 6.07 -5.74
CA MET A 54 -10.79 5.41 -4.81
C MET A 54 -12.21 5.40 -5.36
N PRO A 55 -12.96 4.30 -5.26
CA PRO A 55 -14.36 4.28 -5.63
C PRO A 55 -15.16 5.21 -4.69
N SER A 56 -16.20 5.84 -5.24
CA SER A 56 -17.18 6.53 -4.40
C SER A 56 -18.00 5.48 -3.64
N ALA A 57 -17.90 5.52 -2.31
CA ALA A 57 -18.64 4.68 -1.38
C ALA A 57 -18.93 5.50 -0.13
N GLN A 58 -20.06 5.25 0.53
CA GLN A 58 -20.47 6.00 1.72
C GLN A 58 -19.38 5.99 2.80
N GLU A 59 -18.70 4.85 3.00
CA GLU A 59 -17.61 4.72 3.98
C GLU A 59 -16.42 5.63 3.68
N VAL A 60 -16.15 5.88 2.39
CA VAL A 60 -15.10 6.80 1.96
C VAL A 60 -15.52 8.23 2.25
N GLU A 61 -16.76 8.61 1.92
CA GLU A 61 -17.28 9.94 2.24
C GLU A 61 -17.26 10.22 3.74
N ASP A 62 -17.69 9.25 4.55
CA ASP A 62 -17.70 9.35 6.02
C ASP A 62 -16.26 9.50 6.56
N PHE A 63 -15.31 8.73 6.01
CA PHE A 63 -13.88 8.88 6.34
C PHE A 63 -13.38 10.28 5.98
N LEU A 64 -13.74 10.83 4.82
CA LEU A 64 -13.31 12.16 4.43
C LEU A 64 -13.81 13.23 5.39
N VAL A 65 -15.08 13.18 5.76
CA VAL A 65 -15.69 14.13 6.71
C VAL A 65 -14.98 14.07 8.07
N ASP A 66 -14.61 12.88 8.52
CA ASP A 66 -14.00 12.68 9.84
C ASP A 66 -12.51 13.07 9.91
N HIS A 67 -11.80 13.06 8.78
CA HIS A 67 -10.33 13.12 8.71
C HIS A 67 -9.77 14.23 7.79
N GLU A 68 -10.64 15.07 7.18
CA GLU A 68 -10.38 15.96 6.02
C GLU A 68 -9.14 16.88 6.14
N ALA A 69 -8.66 17.17 7.36
CA ALA A 69 -7.51 18.05 7.59
C ALA A 69 -6.45 17.48 8.55
N GLY A 70 -6.62 16.24 9.02
CA GLY A 70 -5.77 15.67 10.07
C GLY A 70 -4.51 14.98 9.54
N ILE A 71 -4.54 14.42 8.32
CA ILE A 71 -3.51 13.47 7.88
C ILE A 71 -2.18 14.19 7.56
N ILE A 72 -1.17 13.93 8.40
CA ILE A 72 0.19 14.46 8.29
C ILE A 72 1.01 13.64 7.31
N SER A 73 0.98 12.31 7.44
CA SER A 73 1.79 11.43 6.62
C SER A 73 1.16 10.05 6.45
N VAL A 74 1.51 9.38 5.35
CA VAL A 74 1.14 7.99 5.08
C VAL A 74 2.39 7.26 4.59
N GLN A 75 2.76 6.17 5.26
CA GLN A 75 3.93 5.36 4.92
C GLN A 75 3.54 3.89 4.73
N VAL A 76 4.00 3.26 3.66
CA VAL A 76 3.77 1.83 3.45
C VAL A 76 4.78 1.02 4.24
N GLN A 77 4.31 0.18 5.16
CA GLN A 77 5.16 -0.76 5.88
C GLN A 77 5.50 -1.97 5.01
N THR A 78 4.48 -2.53 4.36
CA THR A 78 4.56 -3.79 3.64
C THR A 78 3.52 -3.80 2.51
N ALA A 79 3.83 -4.55 1.46
CA ALA A 79 2.89 -4.84 0.39
C ALA A 79 3.19 -6.19 -0.24
N GLU A 80 2.14 -6.94 -0.56
CA GLU A 80 2.21 -8.22 -1.22
C GLU A 80 1.17 -8.34 -2.32
N SER A 81 1.49 -9.09 -3.36
CA SER A 81 0.55 -9.37 -4.44
C SER A 81 -0.03 -10.77 -4.26
N ILE A 82 -1.35 -10.85 -4.25
CA ILE A 82 -2.09 -12.13 -4.19
C ILE A 82 -3.01 -12.18 -5.41
N GLY A 83 -2.70 -13.05 -6.36
CA GLY A 83 -3.41 -13.08 -7.64
C GLY A 83 -3.24 -11.77 -8.41
N ASN A 84 -4.35 -11.09 -8.70
CA ASN A 84 -4.35 -9.82 -9.45
C ASN A 84 -4.47 -8.58 -8.56
N VAL A 85 -4.50 -8.73 -7.23
CA VAL A 85 -4.58 -7.59 -6.29
C VAL A 85 -3.25 -7.40 -5.59
N ILE A 86 -3.02 -6.17 -5.12
CA ILE A 86 -1.91 -5.82 -4.24
C ILE A 86 -2.50 -5.43 -2.89
N ASN A 87 -2.19 -6.19 -1.85
CA ASN A 87 -2.51 -5.83 -0.47
C ASN A 87 -1.36 -5.02 0.11
N GLY A 88 -1.67 -3.96 0.85
CA GLY A 88 -0.66 -3.14 1.53
C GLY A 88 -1.08 -2.81 2.95
N VAL A 89 -0.09 -2.62 3.83
CA VAL A 89 -0.30 -2.05 5.16
C VAL A 89 0.35 -0.68 5.20
N LEU A 90 -0.46 0.32 5.52
CA LEU A 90 -0.13 1.73 5.62
C LEU A 90 -0.05 2.10 7.09
N THR A 91 0.94 2.89 7.49
CA THR A 91 0.89 3.66 8.72
C THR A 91 0.44 5.07 8.39
N VAL A 92 -0.63 5.51 9.03
CA VAL A 92 -1.20 6.85 8.90
C VAL A 92 -0.89 7.62 10.17
N GLU A 93 -0.35 8.81 9.99
CA GLU A 93 -0.09 9.77 11.06
C GLU A 93 -1.06 10.93 10.91
N GLU A 94 -1.81 11.21 11.97
CA GLU A 94 -2.90 12.17 11.96
C GLU A 94 -2.86 13.09 13.18
N GLN A 95 -3.13 14.39 12.96
CA GLN A 95 -3.28 15.40 13.99
C GLN A 95 -4.76 15.61 14.32
N ARG A 96 -5.25 14.98 15.39
CA ARG A 96 -6.63 15.14 15.89
C ARG A 96 -6.63 15.56 17.36
N GLY A 97 -6.27 16.81 17.62
CA GLY A 97 -6.02 17.35 18.97
C GLY A 97 -4.70 16.87 19.58
N LEU A 98 -4.38 15.59 19.43
CA LEU A 98 -3.09 14.96 19.66
C LEU A 98 -2.65 14.22 18.39
N GLN A 99 -1.35 13.94 18.28
CA GLN A 99 -0.81 13.14 17.18
C GLN A 99 -1.14 11.66 17.44
N VAL A 100 -1.86 11.04 16.50
CA VAL A 100 -2.26 9.65 16.54
C VAL A 100 -1.64 8.92 15.35
N THR A 101 -1.15 7.72 15.61
CA THR A 101 -0.62 6.81 14.58
C THR A 101 -1.44 5.55 14.58
N TYR A 102 -1.93 5.14 13.42
CA TYR A 102 -2.68 3.91 13.23
C TYR A 102 -2.33 3.25 11.90
N ASP A 103 -2.54 1.94 11.84
CA ASP A 103 -2.28 1.18 10.64
C ASP A 103 -3.58 0.86 9.89
N VAL A 104 -3.53 0.94 8.56
CA VAL A 104 -4.64 0.66 7.65
C VAL A 104 -4.18 -0.36 6.63
N GLN A 105 -4.94 -1.45 6.51
CA GLN A 105 -4.76 -2.40 5.41
C GLN A 105 -5.59 -1.95 4.21
N VAL A 106 -4.99 -1.98 3.03
CA VAL A 106 -5.65 -1.62 1.76
C VAL A 106 -5.50 -2.71 0.72
N GLU A 107 -6.49 -2.81 -0.17
CA GLU A 107 -6.47 -3.65 -1.37
C GLU A 107 -6.45 -2.76 -2.61
N LEU A 108 -5.43 -2.91 -3.44
CA LEU A 108 -5.34 -2.27 -4.75
C LEU A 108 -5.78 -3.26 -5.83
N THR A 109 -6.80 -2.85 -6.59
CA THR A 109 -7.32 -3.60 -7.74
C THR A 109 -6.94 -2.90 -9.04
N PRO A 110 -6.49 -3.63 -10.09
CA PRO A 110 -6.20 -3.06 -11.39
C PRO A 110 -7.39 -2.31 -11.98
N ASN A 111 -7.14 -1.10 -12.45
CA ASN A 111 -8.15 -0.27 -13.11
C ASN A 111 -7.48 0.60 -14.19
N VAL A 112 -7.86 0.37 -15.44
CA VAL A 112 -7.26 1.04 -16.61
C VAL A 112 -7.58 2.55 -16.68
N SER A 113 -8.60 3.01 -15.97
CA SER A 113 -9.00 4.41 -15.91
C SER A 113 -8.26 5.18 -14.82
N SER A 114 -7.56 4.49 -13.92
CA SER A 114 -6.76 5.13 -12.87
C SER A 114 -5.41 5.60 -13.43
N PRO A 115 -4.91 6.79 -13.02
CA PRO A 115 -3.60 7.28 -13.45
C PRO A 115 -2.42 6.40 -12.99
N THR A 116 -2.62 5.52 -12.01
CA THR A 116 -1.60 4.56 -11.55
C THR A 116 -1.80 3.16 -12.13
N GLY A 117 -2.92 2.92 -12.83
CA GLY A 117 -3.38 1.58 -13.20
C GLY A 117 -4.06 0.80 -12.08
N TYR A 118 -4.28 1.41 -10.90
CA TYR A 118 -4.92 0.77 -9.73
C TYR A 118 -5.88 1.71 -8.99
N ILE A 119 -6.89 1.15 -8.35
CA ILE A 119 -7.73 1.85 -7.36
C ILE A 119 -7.67 1.11 -6.02
N ILE A 120 -7.86 1.83 -4.91
CA ILE A 120 -8.05 1.21 -3.60
C ILE A 120 -9.51 0.78 -3.49
N THR A 121 -9.79 -0.52 -3.54
CA THR A 121 -11.16 -1.06 -3.45
C THR A 121 -11.61 -1.32 -2.03
N LYS A 122 -10.66 -1.51 -1.10
CA LYS A 122 -10.94 -1.83 0.30
C LYS A 122 -9.93 -1.16 1.21
N GLY A 123 -10.39 -0.73 2.38
CA GLY A 123 -9.59 -0.19 3.46
C GLY A 123 -10.10 -0.69 4.80
N HIS A 124 -9.21 -1.10 5.70
CA HIS A 124 -9.57 -1.59 7.03
C HIS A 124 -8.56 -1.10 8.08
N PHE A 125 -9.05 -0.48 9.15
CA PHE A 125 -8.22 -0.06 10.29
C PHE A 125 -7.80 -1.27 11.11
N CYS A 126 -6.50 -1.48 11.27
CA CYS A 126 -6.02 -2.54 12.15
C CYS A 126 -6.21 -2.14 13.61
N HIS A 127 -7.05 -2.87 14.34
CA HIS A 127 -7.12 -2.75 15.79
C HIS A 127 -6.03 -3.61 16.45
N PHE A 128 -5.29 -3.04 17.41
CA PHE A 128 -4.35 -3.75 18.30
C PHE A 128 -3.17 -4.48 17.61
N GLY A 129 -2.61 -3.91 16.55
CA GLY A 129 -1.32 -4.35 15.99
C GLY A 129 -1.34 -5.65 15.18
N ASP A 130 -2.51 -6.23 14.92
CA ASP A 130 -2.63 -7.44 14.11
C ASP A 130 -2.95 -7.13 12.64
N CYS A 131 -2.06 -6.40 11.96
CA CYS A 131 -2.12 -6.18 10.50
C CYS A 131 -1.52 -7.34 9.69
N LYS A 132 -1.60 -8.58 10.19
CA LYS A 132 -1.06 -9.73 9.44
C LYS A 132 -2.06 -10.14 8.38
N TYR A 133 -1.63 -10.12 7.13
CA TYR A 133 -2.40 -10.43 5.91
C TYR A 133 -3.27 -11.69 5.97
N HIS A 134 -2.92 -12.67 6.80
CA HIS A 134 -3.65 -13.93 6.94
C HIS A 134 -4.88 -13.86 7.86
N ASN A 135 -5.04 -12.80 8.64
CA ASN A 135 -6.08 -12.70 9.67
C ASN A 135 -7.27 -11.82 9.26
N VAL A 136 -7.18 -11.11 8.14
CA VAL A 136 -8.22 -10.17 7.71
C VAL A 136 -8.91 -10.73 6.46
N LYS A 137 -10.12 -11.25 6.65
CA LYS A 137 -11.07 -11.48 5.55
C LYS A 137 -11.88 -10.21 5.39
N PHE A 138 -11.77 -9.60 4.21
CA PHE A 138 -12.71 -8.59 3.74
C PHE A 138 -14.10 -9.19 3.53
#